data_AF-A0A2E1KDL6-F1
#
_entry.id   AF-A0A2E1KDL6-F1
#
_cell.length_a   1.000
_cell.length_b   1.000
_cell.length_c   1.000
_cell.angle_alpha   90.00
_cell.angle_beta   90.00
_cell.angle_gamma   90.00
#
_symmetry.space_group_name_H-M   'P 1'
#
loop_
_entity.id
_entity.type
_entity.pdbx_description
1 polymer ?
#
loop_
_entity_poly.entity_id
_entity_poly.type
_entity_poly.pdbx_seq_one_letter_code
_entity_poly.pdbx_strand_id
1 'polypeptide(L)'
;MNENKIKDAYNKNDKLEVFLPELNDDELDWAGEPRQTAWVYNKLKLGIGNVWVDNENGYSMQVIDRGFRLLSVVNHEWPLKTVAFMMATLSSISHNLEVDIAIVIPYIESPEDQNETVNNDIIEVDEIGLEVA
;
A
#
# COMPACT_ATOMS: atom_id res chain seq x y z
N MET A 1 -9.87 4.80 -16.23
CA MET A 1 -8.43 4.45 -16.27
C MET A 1 -8.19 3.55 -17.47
N ASN A 2 -7.12 3.74 -18.26
CA ASN A 2 -6.93 3.04 -19.55
C ASN A 2 -6.33 1.63 -19.31
N GLU A 3 -7.09 0.58 -19.61
CA GLU A 3 -6.75 -0.85 -19.47
C GLU A 3 -5.39 -1.24 -20.09
N ASN A 4 -4.91 -0.44 -21.05
CA ASN A 4 -3.62 -0.67 -21.71
C ASN A 4 -2.40 -0.47 -20.79
N LYS A 5 -2.48 0.30 -19.70
CA LYS A 5 -1.33 0.47 -18.78
C LYS A 5 -1.08 -0.76 -17.91
N ILE A 6 -2.11 -1.55 -17.61
CA ILE A 6 -2.02 -2.72 -16.72
C ILE A 6 -1.39 -3.92 -17.46
N LYS A 7 -1.66 -4.07 -18.76
CA LYS A 7 -1.05 -5.10 -19.60
C LYS A 7 0.43 -4.87 -19.89
N ASP A 8 0.86 -3.61 -19.96
CA ASP A 8 2.25 -3.26 -20.27
C ASP A 8 3.23 -3.58 -19.12
N ALA A 9 2.80 -3.44 -17.86
CA ALA A 9 3.61 -3.80 -16.69
C ALA A 9 3.93 -5.32 -16.63
N TYR A 10 2.98 -6.15 -17.06
CA TYR A 10 3.15 -7.61 -17.11
C TYR A 10 4.16 -8.08 -18.17
N ASN A 11 4.26 -7.37 -19.29
CA ASN A 11 5.03 -7.83 -20.45
C ASN A 11 6.47 -7.30 -20.50
N LYS A 12 6.86 -6.36 -19.64
CA LYS A 12 8.15 -5.66 -19.77
C LYS A 12 9.26 -6.06 -18.81
N ASN A 13 9.02 -6.81 -17.73
CA ASN A 13 10.03 -6.94 -16.66
C ASN A 13 10.57 -5.55 -16.24
N ASP A 14 9.74 -4.50 -16.32
CA ASP A 14 10.14 -3.18 -15.87
C ASP A 14 10.36 -3.28 -14.35
N LYS A 15 11.56 -2.94 -13.90
CA LYS A 15 11.94 -3.05 -12.49
C LYS A 15 10.91 -2.30 -11.63
N LEU A 16 10.39 -2.95 -10.59
CA LEU A 16 9.41 -2.37 -9.67
C LEU A 16 9.85 -1.00 -9.12
N GLU A 17 11.16 -0.79 -8.99
CA GLU A 17 11.81 0.47 -8.61
C GLU A 17 11.28 1.69 -9.39
N VAL A 18 10.84 1.52 -10.64
CA VAL A 18 10.33 2.60 -11.50
C VAL A 18 8.89 3.00 -11.14
N PHE A 19 8.14 2.13 -10.46
CA PHE A 19 6.72 2.35 -10.14
C PHE A 19 6.48 2.83 -8.71
N LEU A 20 7.50 2.83 -7.85
CA LEU A 20 7.34 3.34 -6.50
C LEU A 20 7.22 4.87 -6.53
N PRO A 21 6.17 5.45 -5.93
CA PRO A 21 6.01 6.89 -5.87
C PRO A 21 7.13 7.51 -5.01
N GLU A 22 7.61 8.68 -5.42
CA GLU A 22 8.48 9.49 -4.56
C GLU A 22 7.71 9.96 -3.32
N LEU A 23 8.40 10.03 -2.19
CA LEU A 23 7.87 10.58 -0.96
C LEU A 23 8.30 12.04 -0.84
N ASN A 24 7.41 12.91 -0.35
CA ASN A 24 7.75 14.28 0.00
C ASN A 24 8.45 14.34 1.38
N ASP A 25 8.93 15.52 1.77
CA ASP A 25 9.68 15.71 3.02
C ASP A 25 8.87 15.33 4.27
N ASP A 26 7.59 15.73 4.35
CA ASP A 26 6.72 15.38 5.49
C ASP A 26 6.50 13.86 5.58
N GLU A 27 6.40 13.19 4.45
CA GLU A 27 6.25 11.74 4.35
C GLU A 27 7.54 11.00 4.74
N LEU A 28 8.70 11.55 4.38
CA LEU A 28 10.00 11.03 4.81
C LEU A 28 10.21 11.20 6.32
N ASP A 29 9.82 12.34 6.88
CA ASP A 29 9.85 12.60 8.31
C ASP A 29 8.92 11.62 9.06
N TRP A 30 7.70 11.44 8.57
CA TRP A 30 6.77 10.45 9.12
C TRP A 30 7.32 9.03 9.07
N ALA A 31 7.96 8.64 7.96
CA ALA A 31 8.59 7.32 7.80
C ALA A 31 9.71 7.07 8.81
N GLY A 32 10.37 8.13 9.29
CA GLY A 32 11.41 8.09 10.30
C GLY A 32 10.91 8.08 11.75
N GLU A 33 9.60 8.25 11.99
CA GLU A 33 9.07 8.36 13.35
C GLU A 33 9.33 7.09 14.19
N PRO A 34 9.46 7.23 15.53
CA PRO A 34 9.66 6.11 16.44
C PRO A 34 8.62 4.99 16.30
N ARG A 35 7.39 5.34 15.93
CA ARG A 35 6.32 4.36 15.72
C ARG A 35 6.61 3.45 14.52
N GLN A 36 7.05 4.03 13.39
CA GLN A 36 7.31 3.27 12.16
C GLN A 36 8.55 2.38 12.32
N THR A 37 9.61 2.96 12.88
CA THR A 37 10.84 2.21 13.14
C THR A 37 10.62 1.08 14.15
N ALA A 38 9.83 1.30 15.21
CA ALA A 38 9.46 0.24 16.15
C ALA A 38 8.68 -0.90 15.49
N TRP A 39 7.76 -0.58 14.57
CA TRP A 39 7.05 -1.60 13.79
C TRP A 39 8.02 -2.45 12.96
N VAL A 40 8.95 -1.81 12.24
CA VAL A 40 9.98 -2.51 11.46
C VAL A 40 10.84 -3.41 12.35
N TYR A 41 11.30 -2.93 13.50
CA TYR A 41 12.07 -3.76 14.44
C TYR A 41 11.29 -4.97 14.95
N ASN A 42 9.98 -4.83 15.19
CA ASN A 42 9.15 -5.95 15.61
C ASN A 42 9.03 -7.03 14.51
N LYS A 43 8.99 -6.61 13.24
CA LYS A 43 9.00 -7.54 12.10
C LYS A 43 10.36 -8.22 11.93
N LEU A 44 11.46 -7.48 12.02
CA LEU A 44 12.82 -8.03 11.94
C LEU A 44 13.09 -9.10 13.01
N LYS A 45 12.52 -8.94 14.21
CA LYS A 45 12.63 -9.92 15.32
C LYS A 45 11.98 -11.28 15.04
N LEU A 46 11.15 -11.40 14.00
CA LEU A 46 10.56 -12.68 13.60
C LEU A 46 11.60 -13.65 13.01
N GLY A 47 12.79 -13.14 12.65
CA GLY A 47 13.93 -13.94 12.20
C GLY A 47 14.04 -14.04 10.68
N ILE A 48 15.28 -14.19 10.21
CA ILE A 48 15.60 -14.33 8.78
C ILE A 48 14.83 -15.51 8.19
N GLY A 49 14.24 -15.28 7.02
CA GLY A 49 13.42 -16.26 6.31
C GLY A 49 11.94 -16.22 6.67
N ASN A 50 11.54 -15.50 7.73
CA ASN A 50 10.12 -15.30 8.04
C ASN A 50 9.41 -14.59 6.89
N VAL A 51 8.26 -15.12 6.48
CA VAL A 51 7.43 -14.57 5.41
C VAL A 51 6.09 -14.14 5.99
N TRP A 52 5.58 -13.00 5.55
CA TRP A 52 4.22 -12.59 5.84
C TRP A 52 3.53 -12.03 4.60
N VAL A 53 2.21 -12.15 4.63
CA VAL A 53 1.31 -11.56 3.64
C VAL A 53 0.42 -10.57 4.36
N ASP A 54 0.39 -9.35 3.86
CA ASP A 54 -0.51 -8.29 4.32
C ASP A 54 -1.58 -8.10 3.25
N ASN A 55 -2.71 -8.79 3.42
CA ASN A 55 -3.82 -8.75 2.46
C ASN A 55 -4.49 -7.37 2.42
N GLU A 56 -4.50 -6.65 3.55
CA GLU A 56 -5.13 -5.33 3.66
C GLU A 56 -4.32 -4.29 2.87
N ASN A 57 -3.00 -4.37 2.93
CA ASN A 57 -2.12 -3.45 2.21
C ASN A 57 -1.60 -4.02 0.87
N GLY A 58 -2.03 -5.22 0.48
CA GLY A 58 -1.78 -5.79 -0.85
C GLY A 58 -0.32 -6.14 -1.14
N TYR A 59 0.46 -6.60 -0.16
CA TYR A 59 1.85 -7.01 -0.40
C TYR A 59 2.26 -8.26 0.40
N SER A 60 3.35 -8.89 -0.02
CA SER A 60 4.00 -9.96 0.75
C SER A 60 5.51 -9.73 0.82
N MET A 61 6.10 -10.08 1.95
CA MET A 61 7.51 -9.80 2.24
C MET A 61 8.17 -10.93 3.01
N GLN A 62 9.49 -10.94 2.93
CA GLN A 62 10.37 -11.84 3.66
C GLN A 62 11.39 -11.04 4.48
N VAL A 63 11.68 -11.48 5.70
CA VAL A 63 12.80 -10.96 6.48
C VAL A 63 14.11 -11.51 5.94
N ILE A 64 15.07 -10.63 5.66
CA ILE A 64 16.43 -10.95 5.22
C ILE A 64 17.46 -10.38 6.20
N ASP A 65 18.74 -10.69 6.01
CA ASP A 65 19.82 -10.27 6.91
C ASP A 65 19.85 -8.75 7.18
N ARG A 66 19.59 -7.94 6.14
CA ARG A 66 19.67 -6.47 6.21
C ARG A 66 18.36 -5.75 5.91
N GLY A 67 17.23 -6.31 6.32
CA GLY A 67 15.93 -5.67 6.17
C GLY A 67 14.88 -6.62 5.66
N PHE A 68 14.15 -6.20 4.62
CA PHE A 68 13.10 -7.00 4.01
C PHE A 68 13.37 -7.21 2.51
N ARG A 69 12.76 -8.26 1.99
CA ARG A 69 12.63 -8.51 0.55
C ARG A 69 11.15 -8.52 0.20
N LEU A 70 10.77 -7.69 -0.75
CA LEU A 70 9.43 -7.69 -1.30
C LEU A 70 9.27 -8.87 -2.26
N LEU A 71 8.28 -9.72 -2.01
CA LEU A 71 7.99 -10.90 -2.81
C LEU A 71 6.88 -10.60 -3.83
N SER A 72 5.85 -9.87 -3.41
CA SER A 72 4.77 -9.43 -4.29
C SER A 72 4.13 -8.12 -3.82
N VAL A 73 3.59 -7.36 -4.76
CA VAL A 73 2.78 -6.16 -4.48
C VAL A 73 1.66 -6.02 -5.51
N VAL A 74 0.49 -5.60 -5.06
CA VAL A 74 -0.62 -5.26 -5.96
C VAL A 74 -0.35 -3.91 -6.64
N ASN A 75 -0.58 -3.84 -7.95
CA ASN A 75 -0.42 -2.67 -8.79
C ASN A 75 -1.56 -1.67 -8.57
N HIS A 76 -1.56 -1.08 -7.39
CA HIS A 76 -2.51 -0.07 -6.97
C HIS A 76 -1.75 1.02 -6.18
N GLU A 77 -2.25 2.25 -6.22
CA GLU A 77 -1.57 3.42 -5.64
C GLU A 77 -1.26 3.21 -4.15
N TRP A 78 -2.24 2.70 -3.40
CA TRP A 78 -2.09 2.47 -1.96
C TRP A 78 -0.96 1.49 -1.60
N PRO A 79 -0.97 0.22 -2.07
CA PRO A 79 0.14 -0.72 -1.83
C PRO A 79 1.52 -0.19 -2.24
N LEU A 80 1.62 0.46 -3.41
CA LEU A 80 2.89 1.00 -3.89
C LEU A 80 3.39 2.13 -2.98
N LYS A 81 2.49 2.99 -2.50
CA LYS A 81 2.82 4.04 -1.52
C LYS A 81 3.26 3.44 -0.19
N THR A 82 2.59 2.38 0.30
CA THR A 82 3.01 1.68 1.52
C THR A 82 4.41 1.08 1.37
N VAL A 83 4.73 0.49 0.22
CA VAL A 83 6.07 -0.04 -0.08
C VAL A 83 7.13 1.09 -0.08
N ALA A 84 6.81 2.26 -0.65
CA ALA A 84 7.69 3.42 -0.62
C ALA A 84 7.97 3.89 0.83
N PHE A 85 6.93 3.97 1.68
CA PHE A 85 7.09 4.26 3.11
C PHE A 85 7.98 3.24 3.81
N MET A 86 7.79 1.94 3.56
CA MET A 86 8.61 0.89 4.16
C MET A 86 10.08 1.00 3.75
N MET A 87 10.35 1.33 2.48
CA MET A 87 11.71 1.58 1.98
C MET A 87 12.36 2.74 2.72
N ALA A 88 11.64 3.86 2.88
CA ALA A 88 12.12 5.02 3.64
C ALA A 88 12.36 4.70 5.12
N THR A 89 11.42 4.00 5.77
CA THR A 89 11.56 3.61 7.18
C THR A 89 12.77 2.71 7.40
N LEU A 90 12.96 1.69 6.54
CA LEU A 90 14.14 0.83 6.61
C LEU A 90 15.43 1.62 6.41
N SER A 91 15.47 2.52 5.41
CA SER A 91 16.62 3.37 5.14
C SER A 91 16.99 4.24 6.34
N SER A 92 16.00 4.77 7.07
CA SER A 92 16.24 5.60 8.26
C SER A 92 16.96 4.85 9.39
N ILE A 93 16.84 3.52 9.43
CA ILE A 93 17.51 2.64 10.40
C ILE A 93 18.66 1.83 9.77
N SER A 94 19.22 2.28 8.64
CA SER A 94 20.34 1.62 7.93
C SER A 94 20.05 0.17 7.48
N HIS A 95 18.79 -0.13 7.18
CA HIS A 95 18.34 -1.37 6.54
C HIS A 95 17.80 -1.06 5.15
N ASN A 96 17.60 -2.10 4.33
CA ASN A 96 17.14 -1.96 2.95
C ASN A 96 15.89 -2.79 2.68
N LEU A 97 15.12 -2.34 1.68
CA LEU A 97 14.06 -3.11 1.06
C LEU A 97 14.54 -3.59 -0.32
N GLU A 98 14.76 -4.90 -0.46
CA GLU A 98 15.05 -5.51 -1.76
C GLU A 98 13.76 -5.66 -2.57
N VAL A 99 13.70 -5.10 -3.78
CA VAL A 99 12.51 -5.11 -4.65
C VAL A 99 12.76 -5.74 -6.02
N ASP A 100 13.97 -6.23 -6.25
CA ASP A 100 14.48 -6.75 -7.51
C ASP A 100 13.73 -8.01 -8.00
N ILE A 101 13.28 -8.85 -7.07
CA ILE A 101 12.54 -10.08 -7.37
C ILE A 101 11.02 -9.96 -7.24
N ALA A 102 10.51 -8.77 -6.92
CA ALA A 102 9.12 -8.60 -6.55
C ALA A 102 8.19 -8.82 -7.76
N ILE A 103 7.14 -9.61 -7.56
CA ILE A 103 6.10 -9.82 -8.57
C ILE A 103 5.01 -8.76 -8.42
N VAL A 104 4.70 -8.07 -9.51
CA VAL A 104 3.60 -7.10 -9.56
C VAL A 104 2.31 -7.81 -9.93
N ILE A 105 1.35 -7.80 -9.01
CA ILE A 105 0.02 -8.41 -9.17
C ILE A 105 -0.94 -7.32 -9.67
N PRO A 106 -1.75 -7.54 -10.71
CA PRO A 106 -2.68 -6.57 -11.23
C PRO A 106 -3.75 -6.30 -10.18
N TYR A 107 -4.14 -5.03 -10.07
CA TYR A 107 -5.32 -4.68 -9.33
C TYR A 107 -6.57 -5.10 -10.11
N ILE A 108 -7.51 -5.74 -9.42
CA ILE A 108 -8.82 -6.12 -9.94
C ILE A 108 -9.83 -5.50 -8.97
N GLU A 109 -10.59 -4.50 -9.43
CA GLU A 109 -11.68 -3.92 -8.63
C GLU A 109 -12.70 -5.01 -8.28
N SER A 110 -13.07 -5.10 -7.00
CA SER A 110 -14.19 -5.96 -6.62
C SER A 110 -15.48 -5.33 -7.14
N PRO A 111 -16.45 -6.12 -7.64
CA PRO A 111 -17.78 -5.62 -7.97
C PRO A 111 -18.48 -4.89 -6.79
N GLU A 112 -18.06 -5.18 -5.56
CA GLU A 112 -18.61 -4.59 -4.33
C GLU A 112 -18.17 -3.13 -4.14
N ASP A 113 -16.97 -2.75 -4.62
CA ASP A 113 -16.41 -1.40 -4.49
C ASP A 113 -17.08 -0.38 -5.42
N GLN A 114 -17.86 -0.86 -6.41
CA GLN A 114 -18.57 0.00 -7.36
C GLN A 114 -19.84 0.65 -6.78
N ASN A 115 -20.27 0.26 -5.58
CA ASN A 115 -21.50 0.77 -4.96
C ASN A 115 -21.30 1.96 -4.03
N GLU A 116 -20.07 2.39 -3.75
CA GLU A 116 -19.83 3.51 -2.82
C GLU A 116 -19.87 4.91 -3.48
N THR A 117 -20.02 5.02 -4.81
CA THR A 117 -19.94 6.32 -5.51
C THR A 117 -21.25 6.85 -6.11
N VAL A 118 -22.43 6.45 -5.62
CA VAL A 118 -23.69 7.13 -5.98
C VAL A 118 -24.68 7.11 -4.81
N ASN A 119 -24.73 8.21 -4.04
CA ASN A 119 -25.95 8.85 -3.49
C ASN A 119 -25.59 9.87 -2.41
N ASN A 120 -25.13 11.06 -2.83
CA ASN A 120 -25.20 12.28 -2.03
C ASN A 120 -26.35 13.18 -2.54
N ASP A 121 -27.47 12.58 -2.94
CA ASP A 121 -28.71 13.33 -3.09
C ASP A 121 -29.33 13.48 -1.70
N ILE A 122 -29.14 14.68 -1.15
CA ILE A 122 -29.81 15.17 0.05
C ILE A 122 -31.31 15.00 -0.18
N ILE A 123 -31.94 14.09 0.58
CA ILE A 123 -33.39 14.02 0.66
C ILE A 123 -33.83 15.20 1.53
N GLU A 124 -34.39 16.25 0.90
CA GLU A 124 -35.24 17.21 1.60
C GLU A 124 -36.38 16.44 2.26
N VAL A 125 -36.40 16.43 3.59
CA VAL A 125 -37.50 15.83 4.36
C VAL A 125 -38.53 16.93 4.58
N ASP A 126 -39.67 16.84 3.89
CA ASP A 126 -40.86 17.66 4.12
C ASP A 126 -41.24 17.58 5.61
N GLU A 127 -41.32 18.73 6.29
CA GLU A 127 -41.85 18.84 7.66
C GLU A 127 -43.34 18.47 7.66
N ILE A 128 -43.65 17.24 8.09
CA ILE A 128 -45.01 16.80 8.35
C ILE A 128 -45.42 17.31 9.73
N GLY A 129 -46.47 18.15 9.76
CA GLY A 129 -46.88 18.99 10.88
C GLY A 129 -47.12 18.28 12.22
N LEU A 130 -46.70 18.95 13.29
CA LEU A 130 -47.12 18.68 14.67
C LEU A 130 -48.56 19.17 14.88
N GLU A 131 -49.48 18.24 15.14
CA GLU A 131 -50.75 18.58 15.80
C GLU A 131 -50.54 18.78 17.30
N VAL A 132 -51.16 19.85 17.80
CA VAL A 132 -51.12 20.33 19.18
C VAL A 132 -52.18 19.59 20.00
N ALA A 133 -51.82 19.12 21.20
CA ALA A 133 -52.74 18.65 22.24
C ALA A 133 -52.65 19.54 23.48
#